data_AF-A0A1F1C4S8-F1
#
_entry.id   AF-A0A1F1C4S8-F1
#
_cell.length_a   1.000
_cell.length_b   1.000
_cell.length_c   1.000
_cell.angle_alpha   90.00
_cell.angle_beta   90.00
_cell.angle_gamma   90.00
#
_symmetry.space_group_name_H-M   'P 1'
#
loop_
_entity.id
_entity.type
_entity.pdbx_description
1 polymer ?
#
loop_
_entity_poly.entity_id
_entity_poly.type
_entity_poly.pdbx_seq_one_letter_code
_entity_poly.pdbx_strand_id
1 'polypeptide(L)'
;KILMTTDLVCGFLCLGISFIRNDRWMIAALIFANIVQAIAFAFSRTANKAIITEVVEKDEIVTYNAHLELVLQVVGVSSPVFSFLVLQFASLHATLLLDALTFFIAFVLVAFLPKEEAKVQEKKRFTGKDIFSDMKDGLDYIWHQKEIFFLLLVASSVNFFFAAFEFLLPFSNRLYGVKGAYATILTLGAIGSIIGALIANKFKSSMEMLLILLILTGVGVFMMGLPLPPLLSFSGNLVCELFMTIFNIHFFTQVQTKVEGDYLGRVLSTIFTLAILFMPVAKGLMTWLPSVRVESFLLIGAGVILFSAIASVYAKRMDRKLTL
;
A
#
# COMPACT_ATOMS: atom_id res chain seq x y z
N LYS A 1 -10.37 -3.94 24.53
CA LYS A 1 -10.07 -5.33 24.98
C LYS A 1 -9.21 -6.08 23.96
N ILE A 2 -9.62 -6.20 22.70
CA ILE A 2 -8.84 -6.89 21.65
C ILE A 2 -7.40 -6.35 21.54
N LEU A 3 -7.24 -5.02 21.40
CA LEU A 3 -5.93 -4.35 21.35
C LEU A 3 -5.01 -4.69 22.53
N MET A 4 -5.53 -4.55 23.75
CA MET A 4 -4.80 -4.89 24.97
C MET A 4 -4.33 -6.36 24.98
N THR A 5 -5.21 -7.28 24.55
CA THR A 5 -4.87 -8.71 24.50
C THR A 5 -3.82 -8.99 23.43
N THR A 6 -3.92 -8.37 22.25
CA THR A 6 -2.93 -8.55 21.18
C THR A 6 -1.57 -8.01 21.60
N ASP A 7 -1.52 -6.84 22.25
CA ASP A 7 -0.26 -6.23 22.69
C ASP A 7 0.41 -7.08 23.78
N LEU A 8 -0.34 -7.60 24.76
CA LEU A 8 0.21 -8.51 25.77
C LEU A 8 0.73 -9.81 25.16
N VAL A 9 -0.03 -10.43 24.25
CA VAL A 9 0.41 -11.69 23.60
C VAL A 9 1.70 -11.46 22.84
N CYS A 10 1.79 -10.40 22.04
CA CYS A 10 3.00 -10.07 21.29
C CYS A 10 4.18 -9.71 22.21
N GLY A 11 3.94 -8.91 23.25
CA GLY A 11 4.97 -8.50 24.21
C GLY A 11 5.57 -9.67 25.00
N PHE A 12 4.72 -10.55 25.55
CA PHE A 12 5.21 -11.75 26.24
C PHE A 12 5.90 -12.74 25.31
N LEU A 13 5.45 -12.83 24.06
CA LEU A 13 6.06 -13.69 23.06
C LEU A 13 7.48 -13.22 22.70
N CYS A 14 7.65 -11.93 22.40
CA CYS A 14 8.98 -11.33 22.15
C CYS A 14 9.89 -11.44 23.37
N LEU A 15 9.35 -11.18 24.57
CA LEU A 15 10.09 -11.31 25.83
C LEU A 15 10.57 -12.76 26.06
N GLY A 16 9.68 -13.73 25.89
CA GLY A 16 9.99 -15.14 26.08
C GLY A 16 11.05 -15.65 25.10
N ILE A 17 10.99 -15.22 23.84
CA ILE A 17 11.96 -15.61 22.81
C ILE A 17 13.33 -15.00 23.09
N SER A 18 13.38 -13.80 23.67
CA SER A 18 14.63 -13.16 24.05
C SER A 18 15.44 -13.97 25.09
N PHE A 19 14.87 -14.93 25.80
CA PHE A 19 15.65 -15.79 26.71
C PHE A 19 16.16 -17.08 26.05
N ILE A 20 15.79 -17.36 24.80
CA ILE A 20 16.21 -18.56 24.07
C ILE A 20 17.64 -18.37 23.59
N ARG A 21 18.57 -19.19 24.10
CA ARG A 21 19.99 -19.18 23.69
C ARG A 21 20.35 -20.15 22.57
N ASN A 22 19.47 -21.10 22.24
CA ASN A 22 19.75 -22.14 21.25
C ASN A 22 19.21 -21.73 19.87
N ASP A 23 20.11 -21.58 18.90
CA ASP A 23 19.80 -21.07 17.56
C ASP A 23 18.69 -21.86 16.84
N ARG A 24 18.67 -23.19 16.98
CA ARG A 24 17.66 -24.04 16.34
C ARG A 24 16.25 -23.78 16.89
N TRP A 25 16.14 -23.62 18.20
CA TRP A 25 14.86 -23.31 18.87
C TRP A 25 14.47 -21.85 18.66
N MET A 26 15.45 -20.96 18.57
CA MET A 26 15.22 -19.54 18.32
C MET A 26 14.59 -19.30 16.95
N ILE A 27 15.09 -19.96 15.90
CA ILE A 27 14.49 -19.87 14.56
C ILE A 27 13.04 -20.39 14.57
N ALA A 28 12.79 -21.55 15.17
CA ALA A 28 11.43 -22.11 15.26
C ALA A 28 10.49 -21.18 16.05
N ALA A 29 10.98 -20.60 17.15
CA ALA A 29 10.22 -19.66 17.97
C ALA A 29 9.93 -18.34 17.24
N LEU A 30 10.86 -17.82 16.43
CA LEU A 30 10.66 -16.63 15.60
C LEU A 30 9.63 -16.88 14.50
N ILE A 31 9.63 -18.06 13.87
CA ILE A 31 8.62 -18.43 12.86
C ILE A 31 7.24 -18.48 13.53
N PHE A 32 7.14 -19.17 14.65
CA PHE A 32 5.89 -19.24 15.42
C PHE A 32 5.42 -17.85 15.86
N ALA A 33 6.35 -17.00 16.32
CA ALA A 33 6.03 -15.64 16.73
C ALA A 33 5.47 -14.80 15.61
N ASN A 34 6.06 -14.85 14.42
CA ASN A 34 5.55 -14.14 13.26
C ASN A 34 4.13 -14.58 12.89
N ILE A 35 3.81 -15.87 12.99
CA ILE A 35 2.45 -16.37 12.73
C ILE A 35 1.46 -15.78 13.75
N VAL A 36 1.78 -15.88 15.04
CA VAL A 36 0.93 -15.36 16.11
C VAL A 36 0.77 -13.84 15.99
N GLN A 37 1.85 -13.11 15.75
CA GLN A 37 1.83 -11.66 15.55
C GLN A 37 1.02 -11.27 14.32
N ALA A 38 1.12 -11.99 13.20
CA ALA A 38 0.32 -11.70 12.01
C ALA A 38 -1.18 -11.82 12.30
N ILE A 39 -1.59 -12.86 13.03
CA ILE A 39 -2.98 -13.04 13.47
C ILE A 39 -3.38 -11.91 14.43
N ALA A 40 -2.56 -11.62 15.43
CA ALA A 40 -2.80 -10.55 16.40
C ALA A 40 -2.95 -9.19 15.71
N PHE A 41 -2.09 -8.87 14.74
CA PHE A 41 -2.14 -7.63 13.98
C PHE A 41 -3.39 -7.52 13.11
N ALA A 42 -3.91 -8.62 12.55
CA ALA A 42 -5.17 -8.58 11.80
C ALA A 42 -6.34 -8.11 12.69
N PHE A 43 -6.41 -8.60 13.93
CA PHE A 43 -7.40 -8.18 14.91
C PHE A 43 -7.11 -6.78 15.48
N SER A 44 -5.84 -6.46 15.77
CA SER A 44 -5.43 -5.16 16.30
C SER A 44 -5.74 -4.03 15.29
N ARG A 45 -5.44 -4.23 14.00
CA ARG A 45 -5.65 -3.23 12.95
C ARG A 45 -7.14 -2.91 12.73
N THR A 46 -8.00 -3.92 12.82
CA THR A 46 -9.46 -3.74 12.72
C THR A 46 -10.00 -3.04 13.96
N ALA A 47 -9.56 -3.44 15.15
CA ALA A 47 -9.94 -2.78 16.41
C ALA A 47 -9.46 -1.32 16.48
N ASN A 48 -8.23 -1.01 16.04
CA ASN A 48 -7.70 0.35 16.00
C ASN A 48 -8.57 1.26 15.13
N LYS A 49 -8.94 0.82 13.92
CA LYS A 49 -9.81 1.61 13.04
C LYS A 49 -11.17 1.91 13.66
N ALA A 50 -11.75 0.95 14.40
CA ALA A 50 -13.03 1.15 15.09
C ALA A 50 -12.91 2.18 16.22
N ILE A 51 -11.88 2.06 17.07
CA ILE A 51 -11.68 2.98 18.19
C ILE A 51 -11.40 4.40 17.71
N ILE A 52 -10.64 4.58 16.62
CA ILE A 52 -10.37 5.91 16.06
C ILE A 52 -11.67 6.65 15.73
N THR A 53 -12.67 5.96 15.16
CA THR A 53 -13.96 6.57 14.83
C THR A 53 -14.84 6.89 16.04
N GLU A 54 -14.52 6.34 17.21
CA GLU A 54 -15.21 6.63 18.48
C GLU A 54 -14.52 7.77 19.24
N VAL A 55 -13.19 7.85 19.17
CA VAL A 55 -12.38 8.80 19.97
C VAL A 55 -12.13 10.12 19.24
N VAL A 56 -12.15 10.14 17.90
CA VAL A 56 -11.82 11.33 17.10
C VAL A 56 -13.10 11.95 16.54
N GLU A 57 -13.26 13.27 16.73
CA GLU A 57 -14.39 14.02 16.16
C GLU A 57 -14.36 13.96 14.63
N LYS A 58 -15.54 13.92 14.00
CA LYS A 58 -15.68 13.62 12.56
C LYS A 58 -14.93 14.60 11.66
N ASP A 59 -14.88 15.86 12.05
CA ASP A 59 -14.18 16.95 11.38
C ASP A 59 -12.65 16.89 11.54
N GLU A 60 -12.15 16.20 12.58
CA GLU A 60 -10.72 16.02 12.82
C GLU A 60 -10.15 14.71 12.25
N ILE A 61 -10.99 13.79 11.77
CA ILE A 61 -10.56 12.49 11.21
C ILE A 61 -9.52 12.66 10.08
N VAL A 62 -9.68 13.69 9.24
CA VAL A 62 -8.74 13.97 8.14
C VAL A 62 -7.36 14.34 8.70
N THR A 63 -7.32 15.24 9.69
CA THR A 63 -6.10 15.68 10.37
C THR A 63 -5.43 14.51 11.11
N TYR A 64 -6.21 13.69 11.81
CA TYR A 64 -5.73 12.49 12.46
C TYR A 64 -5.07 11.52 11.47
N ASN A 65 -5.75 11.22 10.35
CA ASN A 65 -5.21 10.32 9.33
C ASN A 65 -3.94 10.88 8.67
N ALA A 66 -3.87 12.19 8.44
CA ALA A 66 -2.67 12.84 7.93
C ALA A 66 -1.48 12.69 8.91
N HIS A 67 -1.70 12.90 10.21
CA HIS A 67 -0.67 12.68 11.23
C HIS A 67 -0.29 11.21 11.37
N LEU A 68 -1.26 10.30 11.37
CA LEU A 68 -1.00 8.87 11.42
C LEU A 68 -0.16 8.41 10.23
N GLU A 69 -0.49 8.86 9.01
CA GLU A 69 0.29 8.55 7.82
C GLU A 69 1.72 9.09 7.93
N LEU A 70 1.90 10.34 8.38
CA LEU A 70 3.23 10.90 8.64
C LEU A 70 4.03 10.06 9.64
N VAL A 71 3.42 9.65 10.75
CA VAL A 71 4.07 8.79 11.75
C VAL A 71 4.43 7.43 11.14
N LEU A 72 3.54 6.81 10.38
CA LEU A 72 3.79 5.53 9.72
C LEU A 72 4.92 5.63 8.69
N GLN A 73 5.01 6.73 7.93
CA GLN A 73 6.09 6.97 6.99
C GLN A 73 7.43 7.18 7.70
N VAL A 74 7.45 7.97 8.79
CA VAL A 74 8.64 8.15 9.63
C VAL A 74 9.10 6.80 10.18
N VAL A 75 8.20 6.02 10.77
CA VAL A 75 8.50 4.67 11.28
C VAL A 75 8.96 3.75 10.15
N GLY A 76 8.34 3.81 8.98
CA GLY A 76 8.69 2.99 7.81
C GLY A 76 10.12 3.23 7.31
N VAL A 77 10.58 4.48 7.38
CA VAL A 77 11.95 4.85 7.00
C VAL A 77 12.94 4.63 8.14
N SER A 78 12.57 4.94 9.39
CA SER A 78 13.48 4.87 10.53
C SER A 78 13.65 3.46 11.09
N SER A 79 12.62 2.61 11.01
CA SER A 79 12.62 1.26 11.57
C SER A 79 13.72 0.36 11.00
N PRO A 80 13.95 0.27 9.66
CA PRO A 80 15.05 -0.51 9.12
C PRO A 80 16.42 -0.02 9.58
N VAL A 81 16.61 1.30 9.63
CA VAL A 81 17.87 1.92 10.08
C VAL A 81 18.13 1.60 11.56
N PHE A 82 17.12 1.78 12.41
CA PHE A 82 17.22 1.53 13.84
C PHE A 82 17.43 0.03 14.12
N SER A 83 16.70 -0.85 13.43
CA SER A 83 16.85 -2.31 13.54
C SER A 83 18.25 -2.76 13.16
N PHE A 84 18.83 -2.20 12.10
CA PHE A 84 20.20 -2.48 11.69
C PHE A 84 21.20 -2.04 12.77
N LEU A 85 21.06 -0.82 13.30
CA LEU A 85 21.95 -0.30 14.35
C LEU A 85 21.88 -1.16 15.63
N VAL A 86 20.69 -1.50 16.10
CA VAL A 86 20.52 -2.33 17.31
C VAL A 86 21.11 -3.73 17.10
N LEU A 87 20.88 -4.35 15.93
CA LEU A 87 21.45 -5.67 15.64
C LEU A 87 22.98 -5.62 15.49
N GLN A 88 23.53 -4.54 14.92
CA GLN A 88 24.97 -4.39 14.72
C GLN A 88 25.72 -4.13 16.04
N PHE A 89 25.15 -3.31 16.94
CA PHE A 89 25.84 -2.85 18.16
C PHE A 89 25.39 -3.55 19.44
N ALA A 90 24.26 -4.27 19.43
CA ALA A 90 23.77 -5.03 20.57
C ALA A 90 23.66 -6.52 20.22
N SER A 91 22.44 -7.03 20.07
CA SER A 91 22.17 -8.44 19.74
C SER A 91 20.72 -8.63 19.35
N LEU A 92 20.40 -9.78 18.75
CA LEU A 92 19.02 -10.19 18.48
C LEU A 92 18.17 -10.22 19.77
N HIS A 93 18.74 -10.70 20.88
CA HIS A 93 18.09 -10.76 22.19
C HIS A 93 17.71 -9.35 22.68
N ALA A 94 18.62 -8.38 22.52
CA ALA A 94 18.35 -6.97 22.86
C ALA A 94 17.26 -6.37 21.96
N THR A 95 17.26 -6.69 20.66
CA THR A 95 16.19 -6.27 19.73
C THR A 95 14.83 -6.79 20.17
N LEU A 96 14.74 -8.06 20.56
CA LEU A 96 13.49 -8.67 21.03
C LEU A 96 13.02 -8.11 22.38
N LEU A 97 13.95 -7.71 23.28
CA LEU A 97 13.59 -7.02 24.52
C LEU A 97 13.03 -5.63 24.27
N LEU A 98 13.65 -4.88 23.35
CA LEU A 98 13.15 -3.57 22.95
C LEU A 98 11.77 -3.69 22.32
N ASP A 99 11.55 -4.68 21.45
CA ASP A 99 10.25 -4.94 20.83
C ASP A 99 9.19 -5.38 21.86
N ALA A 100 9.56 -6.21 22.85
CA ALA A 100 8.66 -6.53 23.95
C ALA A 100 8.27 -5.28 24.76
N LEU A 101 9.23 -4.39 25.03
CA LEU A 101 9.01 -3.15 25.75
C LEU A 101 8.05 -2.22 25.00
N THR A 102 8.17 -2.09 23.68
CA THR A 102 7.25 -1.26 22.89
C THR A 102 5.82 -1.80 22.94
N PHE A 103 5.61 -3.12 22.92
CA PHE A 103 4.29 -3.72 23.12
C PHE A 103 3.71 -3.45 24.52
N PHE A 104 4.54 -3.52 25.57
CA PHE A 104 4.06 -3.18 26.92
C PHE A 104 3.71 -1.70 27.06
N ILE A 105 4.48 -0.81 26.44
CA ILE A 105 4.16 0.62 26.37
C ILE A 105 2.83 0.82 25.63
N ALA A 106 2.63 0.16 24.49
CA ALA A 106 1.37 0.22 23.73
C ALA A 106 0.18 -0.26 24.57
N PHE A 107 0.33 -1.40 25.26
CA PHE A 107 -0.69 -1.92 26.18
C PHE A 107 -1.09 -0.88 27.24
N VAL A 108 -0.11 -0.24 27.88
CA VAL A 108 -0.36 0.78 28.90
C VAL A 108 -1.08 1.99 28.30
N LEU A 109 -0.63 2.48 27.14
CA LEU A 109 -1.29 3.62 26.45
C LEU A 109 -2.74 3.30 26.08
N VAL A 110 -3.00 2.11 25.54
CA VAL A 110 -4.35 1.65 25.21
C VAL A 110 -5.21 1.47 26.46
N ALA A 111 -4.61 1.08 27.61
CA ALA A 111 -5.30 0.96 28.90
C ALA A 111 -5.83 2.30 29.43
N PHE A 112 -5.22 3.42 29.04
CA PHE A 112 -5.66 4.77 29.42
C PHE A 112 -6.69 5.38 28.48
N LEU A 113 -7.03 4.73 27.37
CA LEU A 113 -8.07 5.23 26.47
C LEU A 113 -9.46 5.22 27.16
N PRO A 114 -10.33 6.21 26.86
CA PRO A 114 -11.68 6.25 27.38
C PRO A 114 -12.42 4.94 27.04
N LYS A 115 -13.04 4.33 28.05
CA LYS A 115 -13.89 3.14 27.86
C LYS A 115 -15.29 3.61 27.55
N GLU A 116 -15.64 3.73 26.27
CA GLU A 116 -17.05 3.90 25.89
C GLU A 116 -17.78 2.55 25.85
N GLU A 117 -19.03 2.57 26.29
CA GLU A 117 -19.93 1.42 26.16
C GLU A 117 -20.20 1.22 24.66
N ALA A 118 -19.71 0.10 24.12
CA ALA A 118 -19.89 -0.26 22.73
C ALA A 118 -21.37 -0.10 22.34
N LYS A 119 -21.68 0.84 21.44
CA LYS A 119 -22.98 0.87 20.77
C LYS A 119 -23.16 -0.51 20.15
N VAL A 120 -24.13 -1.27 20.64
CA VAL A 120 -24.49 -2.57 20.10
C VAL A 120 -25.00 -2.35 18.68
N GLN A 121 -24.09 -2.28 17.70
CA GLN A 121 -24.47 -2.60 16.34
C GLN A 121 -24.84 -4.07 16.36
N GLU A 122 -26.11 -4.35 16.03
CA GLU A 122 -26.59 -5.72 15.88
C GLU A 122 -25.57 -6.52 15.09
N LYS A 123 -25.09 -7.62 15.68
CA LYS A 123 -24.23 -8.59 15.00
C LYS A 123 -25.00 -9.17 13.82
N LYS A 124 -24.99 -8.49 12.67
CA LYS A 124 -25.27 -9.14 11.39
C LYS A 124 -24.22 -10.23 11.26
N ARG A 125 -24.66 -11.48 11.23
CA ARG A 125 -23.81 -12.64 10.96
C ARG A 125 -23.21 -12.43 9.58
N PHE A 126 -21.97 -11.93 9.51
CA PHE A 126 -21.20 -11.88 8.28
C PHE A 126 -21.02 -13.30 7.77
N THR A 127 -21.77 -13.67 6.73
CA THR A 127 -21.56 -14.91 5.98
C THR A 127 -20.78 -14.60 4.70
N GLY A 128 -20.09 -15.60 4.14
CA GLY A 128 -19.41 -15.44 2.84
C GLY A 128 -20.36 -15.03 1.70
N LYS A 129 -21.66 -15.32 1.85
CA LYS A 129 -22.71 -14.84 0.94
C LYS A 129 -22.88 -13.32 1.02
N ASP A 130 -22.73 -12.71 2.19
CA ASP A 130 -22.85 -11.25 2.36
C ASP A 130 -21.66 -10.54 1.70
N ILE A 131 -20.45 -11.11 1.78
CA ILE A 131 -19.26 -10.57 1.09
C ILE A 131 -19.46 -10.58 -0.43
N PHE A 132 -19.92 -11.71 -0.98
CA PHE A 132 -20.15 -11.80 -2.43
C PHE A 132 -21.32 -10.92 -2.88
N SER A 133 -22.36 -10.78 -2.04
CA SER A 133 -23.47 -9.85 -2.29
C SER A 133 -23.00 -8.40 -2.27
N ASP A 134 -22.20 -8.00 -1.28
CA ASP A 134 -21.66 -6.64 -1.18
C ASP A 134 -20.71 -6.32 -2.34
N MET A 135 -19.89 -7.28 -2.79
CA MET A 135 -19.06 -7.14 -3.99
C MET A 135 -19.91 -6.97 -5.26
N LYS A 136 -20.98 -7.76 -5.38
CA LYS A 136 -21.91 -7.68 -6.51
C LYS A 136 -22.62 -6.33 -6.54
N ASP A 137 -23.14 -5.88 -5.41
CA ASP A 137 -23.80 -4.58 -5.26
C ASP A 137 -22.82 -3.43 -5.56
N GLY A 138 -21.58 -3.53 -5.07
CA GLY A 138 -20.53 -2.56 -5.39
C GLY A 138 -20.16 -2.54 -6.86
N LEU A 139 -20.06 -3.71 -7.51
CA LEU A 139 -19.76 -3.80 -8.94
C LEU A 139 -20.91 -3.29 -9.80
N ASP A 140 -22.15 -3.61 -9.45
CA ASP A 140 -23.35 -3.10 -10.13
C ASP A 140 -23.43 -1.57 -10.03
N TYR A 141 -23.17 -1.02 -8.85
CA TYR A 141 -23.10 0.44 -8.66
C TYR A 141 -22.01 1.08 -9.54
N ILE A 142 -20.80 0.52 -9.52
CA ILE A 142 -19.69 1.01 -10.34
C ILE A 142 -20.05 0.93 -11.83
N TRP A 143 -20.69 -0.15 -12.27
CA TRP A 143 -21.08 -0.35 -13.67
C TRP A 143 -22.01 0.76 -14.20
N HIS A 144 -22.91 1.26 -13.34
CA HIS A 144 -23.78 2.38 -13.67
C HIS A 144 -23.04 3.74 -13.65
N GLN A 145 -21.94 3.84 -12.88
CA GLN A 145 -21.04 5.00 -12.86
C GLN A 145 -19.90 4.86 -13.88
N LYS A 146 -20.21 5.12 -15.17
CA LYS A 146 -19.30 4.89 -16.31
C LYS A 146 -17.88 5.46 -16.13
N GLU A 147 -17.75 6.65 -15.52
CA GLU A 147 -16.44 7.27 -15.27
C GLU A 147 -15.60 6.49 -14.25
N ILE A 148 -16.20 6.08 -13.13
CA ILE A 148 -15.51 5.31 -12.08
C ILE A 148 -15.17 3.91 -12.62
N PHE A 149 -16.09 3.28 -13.34
CA PHE A 149 -15.83 1.99 -13.98
C PHE A 149 -14.65 2.06 -14.96
N PHE A 150 -14.63 3.09 -15.82
CA PHE A 150 -13.54 3.28 -16.77
C PHE A 150 -12.19 3.51 -16.06
N LEU A 151 -12.15 4.39 -15.05
CA LEU A 151 -10.95 4.60 -14.23
C LEU A 151 -10.49 3.32 -13.54
N LEU A 152 -11.41 2.54 -13.00
CA LEU A 152 -11.11 1.30 -12.30
C LEU A 152 -10.49 0.26 -13.25
N LEU A 153 -11.02 0.15 -14.47
CA LEU A 153 -10.47 -0.74 -15.49
C LEU A 153 -9.03 -0.34 -15.87
N VAL A 154 -8.80 0.97 -16.03
CA VAL A 154 -7.47 1.52 -16.30
C VAL A 154 -6.51 1.28 -15.14
N ALA A 155 -6.91 1.62 -13.92
CA ALA A 155 -6.10 1.43 -12.71
C ALA A 155 -5.77 -0.06 -12.48
N SER A 156 -6.71 -0.97 -12.73
CA SER A 156 -6.48 -2.41 -12.59
C SER A 156 -5.48 -2.93 -13.63
N SER A 157 -5.54 -2.41 -14.85
CA SER A 157 -4.60 -2.76 -15.92
C SER A 157 -3.19 -2.20 -15.65
N VAL A 158 -3.08 -0.98 -15.12
CA VAL A 158 -1.80 -0.43 -14.66
C VAL A 158 -1.24 -1.24 -13.49
N ASN A 159 -2.08 -1.69 -12.54
CA ASN A 159 -1.66 -2.55 -11.44
C ASN A 159 -1.04 -3.88 -11.90
N PHE A 160 -1.49 -4.45 -13.02
CA PHE A 160 -0.85 -5.63 -13.62
C PHE A 160 0.62 -5.36 -13.98
N PHE A 161 0.92 -4.22 -14.62
CA PHE A 161 2.30 -3.83 -14.93
C PHE A 161 3.11 -3.52 -13.67
N PHE A 162 2.50 -2.86 -12.68
CA PHE A 162 3.14 -2.58 -11.40
C PHE A 162 3.45 -3.84 -10.60
N ALA A 163 2.62 -4.87 -10.67
CA ALA A 163 2.93 -6.16 -10.06
C ALA A 163 4.19 -6.80 -10.65
N ALA A 164 4.44 -6.62 -11.95
CA ALA A 164 5.68 -7.02 -12.60
C ALA A 164 6.87 -6.11 -12.20
N PHE A 165 6.63 -4.80 -12.06
CA PHE A 165 7.62 -3.85 -11.57
C PHE A 165 8.12 -4.20 -10.15
N GLU A 166 7.18 -4.41 -9.22
CA GLU A 166 7.47 -4.83 -7.85
C GLU A 166 8.24 -6.13 -7.78
N PHE A 167 7.96 -7.07 -8.68
CA PHE A 167 8.68 -8.33 -8.77
C PHE A 167 10.16 -8.12 -9.13
N LEU A 168 10.48 -7.11 -9.94
CA LEU A 168 11.84 -6.82 -10.39
C LEU A 168 12.69 -6.09 -9.35
N LEU A 169 12.06 -5.27 -8.49
CA LEU A 169 12.79 -4.39 -7.55
C LEU A 169 13.80 -5.13 -6.66
N PRO A 170 13.50 -6.27 -6.02
CA PRO A 170 14.48 -7.00 -5.21
C PRO A 170 15.71 -7.46 -5.99
N PHE A 171 15.58 -7.63 -7.32
CA PHE A 171 16.69 -8.02 -8.20
C PHE A 171 17.50 -6.83 -8.71
N SER A 172 17.17 -5.59 -8.36
CA SER A 172 17.85 -4.39 -8.87
C SER A 172 19.37 -4.40 -8.67
N ASN A 173 19.87 -4.92 -7.54
CA ASN A 173 21.33 -5.04 -7.34
C ASN A 173 22.00 -5.92 -8.41
N ARG A 174 21.34 -7.02 -8.80
CA ARG A 174 21.82 -7.93 -9.85
C ARG A 174 21.61 -7.34 -11.23
N LEU A 175 20.47 -6.71 -11.48
CA LEU A 175 20.09 -6.12 -12.77
C LEU A 175 21.02 -4.99 -13.17
N TYR A 176 21.33 -4.07 -12.25
CA TYR A 176 22.20 -2.92 -12.52
C TYR A 176 23.68 -3.18 -12.23
N GLY A 177 24.02 -4.31 -11.59
CA GLY A 177 25.40 -4.62 -11.17
C GLY A 177 25.92 -3.68 -10.07
N VAL A 178 25.04 -2.94 -9.38
CA VAL A 178 25.39 -1.94 -8.37
C VAL A 178 24.88 -2.38 -7.00
N LYS A 179 25.78 -2.47 -6.02
CA LYS A 179 25.39 -2.74 -4.62
C LYS A 179 24.59 -1.56 -4.07
N GLY A 180 23.48 -1.86 -3.39
CA GLY A 180 22.59 -0.85 -2.82
C GLY A 180 21.59 -0.24 -3.80
N ALA A 181 21.57 -0.66 -5.07
CA ALA A 181 20.60 -0.19 -6.06
C ALA A 181 19.15 -0.32 -5.56
N TYR A 182 18.78 -1.46 -4.96
CA TYR A 182 17.44 -1.66 -4.40
C TYR A 182 17.08 -0.60 -3.35
N ALA A 183 17.96 -0.37 -2.37
CA ALA A 183 17.74 0.63 -1.32
C ALA A 183 17.65 2.04 -1.90
N THR A 184 18.54 2.40 -2.83
CA THR A 184 18.52 3.72 -3.47
C THR A 184 17.25 3.95 -4.28
N ILE A 185 16.78 2.94 -5.02
CA ILE A 185 15.54 3.01 -5.80
C ILE A 185 14.34 3.22 -4.87
N LEU A 186 14.26 2.47 -3.75
CA LEU A 186 13.19 2.64 -2.78
C LEU A 186 13.22 4.03 -2.13
N THR A 187 14.39 4.50 -1.71
CA THR A 187 14.54 5.84 -1.12
C THR A 187 14.13 6.94 -2.09
N LEU A 188 14.55 6.85 -3.35
CA LEU A 188 14.14 7.79 -4.40
C LEU A 188 12.63 7.72 -4.68
N GLY A 189 12.05 6.53 -4.64
CA GLY A 189 10.60 6.33 -4.71
C GLY A 189 9.87 7.05 -3.58
N ALA A 190 10.29 6.83 -2.33
CA ALA A 190 9.72 7.48 -1.15
C ALA A 190 9.83 9.02 -1.23
N ILE A 191 10.97 9.55 -1.66
CA ILE A 191 11.14 10.99 -1.92
C ILE A 191 10.15 11.46 -2.99
N GLY A 192 10.00 10.70 -4.07
CA GLY A 192 9.01 10.94 -5.12
C GLY A 192 7.59 11.03 -4.56
N SER A 193 7.17 10.04 -3.78
CA SER A 193 5.84 10.01 -3.15
C SER A 193 5.61 11.22 -2.23
N ILE A 194 6.58 11.58 -1.39
CA ILE A 194 6.49 12.76 -0.50
C ILE A 194 6.30 14.03 -1.33
N ILE A 195 7.13 14.24 -2.36
CA ILE A 195 7.01 15.39 -3.25
C ILE A 195 5.63 15.39 -3.93
N GLY A 196 5.20 14.24 -4.46
CA GLY A 196 3.91 14.05 -5.10
C GLY A 196 2.75 14.44 -4.20
N ALA A 197 2.75 13.99 -2.94
CA ALA A 197 1.74 14.35 -1.95
C ALA A 197 1.72 15.87 -1.67
N LEU A 198 2.90 16.49 -1.51
CA LEU A 198 3.00 17.93 -1.24
C LEU A 198 2.49 18.81 -2.39
N ILE A 199 2.63 18.34 -3.63
CA ILE A 199 2.21 19.10 -4.82
C ILE A 199 0.87 18.63 -5.40
N ALA A 200 0.23 17.61 -4.82
CA ALA A 200 -0.99 17.01 -5.37
C ALA A 200 -2.12 18.04 -5.55
N ASN A 201 -2.21 19.03 -4.64
CA ASN A 201 -3.21 20.11 -4.71
C ASN A 201 -3.04 21.06 -5.90
N LYS A 202 -1.86 21.08 -6.55
CA LYS A 202 -1.59 21.89 -7.74
C LYS A 202 -2.19 21.27 -9.00
N PHE A 203 -2.57 19.99 -8.95
CA PHE A 203 -3.15 19.27 -10.06
C PHE A 203 -4.68 19.30 -9.97
N LYS A 204 -5.33 19.53 -11.12
CA LYS A 204 -6.79 19.48 -11.20
C LYS A 204 -7.27 18.03 -11.10
N SER A 205 -8.35 17.81 -10.37
CA SER A 205 -9.02 16.51 -10.34
C SER A 205 -9.89 16.36 -11.59
N SER A 206 -9.29 15.88 -12.69
CA SER A 206 -10.01 15.58 -13.93
C SER A 206 -9.56 14.24 -14.51
N MET A 207 -10.43 13.63 -15.31
CA MET A 207 -10.15 12.36 -15.99
C MET A 207 -8.90 12.45 -16.87
N GLU A 208 -8.77 13.52 -17.66
CA GLU A 208 -7.62 13.75 -18.52
C GLU A 208 -6.32 13.87 -17.71
N MET A 209 -6.34 14.62 -16.59
CA MET A 209 -5.18 14.78 -15.73
C MET A 209 -4.76 13.44 -15.11
N LEU A 210 -5.71 12.63 -14.64
CA LEU A 210 -5.42 11.29 -14.09
C LEU A 210 -4.71 10.40 -15.10
N LEU A 211 -5.13 10.40 -16.36
CA LEU A 211 -4.48 9.59 -17.40
C LEU A 211 -3.10 10.13 -17.78
N ILE A 212 -2.90 11.46 -17.79
CA ILE A 212 -1.58 12.07 -17.97
C ILE A 212 -0.64 11.66 -16.82
N LEU A 213 -1.11 11.65 -15.58
CA LEU A 213 -0.31 11.20 -14.42
C LEU A 213 0.12 9.74 -14.57
N LEU A 214 -0.77 8.86 -15.07
CA LEU A 214 -0.41 7.47 -15.36
C LEU A 214 0.61 7.34 -16.50
N ILE A 215 0.52 8.16 -17.54
CA ILE A 215 1.55 8.21 -18.60
C ILE A 215 2.90 8.60 -18.00
N LEU A 216 2.95 9.66 -17.20
CA LEU A 216 4.19 10.12 -16.56
C LEU A 216 4.76 9.09 -15.57
N THR A 217 3.89 8.35 -14.89
CA THR A 217 4.26 7.21 -14.07
C THR A 217 4.97 6.14 -14.90
N GLY A 218 4.38 5.77 -16.05
CA GLY A 218 4.98 4.84 -17.01
C GLY A 218 6.30 5.35 -17.61
N VAL A 219 6.45 6.66 -17.83
CA VAL A 219 7.73 7.28 -18.25
C VAL A 219 8.81 7.07 -17.19
N GLY A 220 8.47 7.23 -15.90
CA GLY A 220 9.39 6.95 -14.80
C GLY A 220 9.92 5.51 -14.84
N VAL A 221 9.02 4.53 -14.97
CA VAL A 221 9.40 3.11 -15.09
C VAL A 221 10.20 2.85 -16.37
N PHE A 222 9.82 3.46 -17.49
CA PHE A 222 10.54 3.31 -18.76
C PHE A 222 11.98 3.84 -18.65
N MET A 223 12.19 4.98 -17.99
CA MET A 223 13.52 5.55 -17.76
C MET A 223 14.47 4.59 -17.03
N MET A 224 13.95 3.76 -16.12
CA MET A 224 14.75 2.77 -15.39
C MET A 224 15.37 1.74 -16.33
N GLY A 225 14.67 1.37 -17.41
CA GLY A 225 15.14 0.36 -18.36
C GLY A 225 16.12 0.88 -19.42
N LEU A 226 16.36 2.18 -19.50
CA LEU A 226 17.27 2.77 -20.46
C LEU A 226 18.74 2.56 -20.04
N PRO A 227 19.68 2.50 -21.01
CA PRO A 227 21.12 2.37 -20.73
C PRO A 227 21.71 3.70 -20.23
N LEU A 228 21.22 4.17 -19.08
CA LEU A 228 21.62 5.41 -18.42
C LEU A 228 22.58 5.12 -17.25
N PRO A 229 23.30 6.13 -16.76
CA PRO A 229 24.06 6.01 -15.52
C PRO A 229 23.15 5.57 -14.36
N PRO A 230 23.63 4.71 -13.43
CA PRO A 230 22.77 4.08 -12.42
C PRO A 230 21.91 5.07 -11.62
N LEU A 231 22.47 6.21 -11.20
CA LEU A 231 21.71 7.22 -10.45
C LEU A 231 20.55 7.81 -11.28
N LEU A 232 20.76 8.01 -12.58
CA LEU A 232 19.73 8.53 -13.47
C LEU A 232 18.67 7.46 -13.76
N SER A 233 19.05 6.19 -13.94
CA SER A 233 18.09 5.08 -14.01
C SER A 233 17.26 4.99 -12.72
N PHE A 234 17.87 5.07 -11.53
CA PHE A 234 17.15 4.98 -10.25
C PHE A 234 16.19 6.15 -10.04
N SER A 235 16.52 7.35 -10.57
CA SER A 235 15.63 8.51 -10.53
C SER A 235 14.32 8.29 -11.30
N GLY A 236 14.26 7.30 -12.19
CA GLY A 236 13.01 6.87 -12.82
C GLY A 236 11.95 6.43 -11.80
N ASN A 237 12.36 5.80 -10.67
CA ASN A 237 11.41 5.44 -9.62
C ASN A 237 10.90 6.64 -8.83
N LEU A 238 11.70 7.70 -8.68
CA LEU A 238 11.23 8.96 -8.09
C LEU A 238 10.13 9.56 -8.96
N VAL A 239 10.34 9.62 -10.28
CA VAL A 239 9.35 10.13 -11.24
C VAL A 239 8.08 9.27 -11.20
N CYS A 240 8.24 7.94 -11.21
CA CYS A 240 7.17 6.97 -11.10
C CYS A 240 6.29 7.23 -9.87
N GLU A 241 6.88 7.19 -8.68
CA GLU A 241 6.17 7.29 -7.41
C GLU A 241 5.58 8.68 -7.14
N LEU A 242 6.23 9.74 -7.64
CA LEU A 242 5.69 11.10 -7.58
C LEU A 242 4.35 11.20 -8.29
N PHE A 243 4.28 10.77 -9.54
CA PHE A 243 3.04 10.88 -10.32
C PHE A 243 2.00 9.83 -9.93
N MET A 244 2.44 8.63 -9.53
CA MET A 244 1.54 7.60 -9.00
C MET A 244 0.85 8.05 -7.71
N THR A 245 1.58 8.74 -6.83
CA THR A 245 1.02 9.28 -5.58
C THR A 245 -0.05 10.34 -5.86
N ILE A 246 0.22 11.27 -6.78
CA ILE A 246 -0.76 12.29 -7.18
C ILE A 246 -1.99 11.62 -7.80
N PHE A 247 -1.78 10.63 -8.68
CA PHE A 247 -2.88 9.85 -9.27
C PHE A 247 -3.75 9.20 -8.20
N ASN A 248 -3.14 8.49 -7.24
CA ASN A 248 -3.88 7.80 -6.18
C ASN A 248 -4.72 8.76 -5.33
N ILE A 249 -4.15 9.90 -4.92
CA ILE A 249 -4.87 10.93 -4.14
C ILE A 249 -6.12 11.39 -4.91
N HIS A 250 -5.97 11.77 -6.17
CA HIS A 250 -7.09 12.27 -6.97
C HIS A 250 -8.08 11.17 -7.34
N PHE A 251 -7.63 9.95 -7.62
CA PHE A 251 -8.49 8.80 -7.91
C PHE A 251 -9.39 8.48 -6.71
N PHE A 252 -8.82 8.32 -5.51
CA PHE A 252 -9.60 8.05 -4.31
C PHE A 252 -10.50 9.23 -3.93
N THR A 253 -10.06 10.47 -4.15
CA THR A 253 -10.91 11.65 -3.97
C THR A 253 -12.13 11.62 -4.89
N GLN A 254 -11.96 11.24 -6.17
CA GLN A 254 -13.10 11.12 -7.10
C GLN A 254 -14.06 10.01 -6.69
N VAL A 255 -13.54 8.87 -6.24
CA VAL A 255 -14.39 7.78 -5.73
C VAL A 255 -15.17 8.25 -4.49
N GLN A 256 -14.51 8.87 -3.52
CA GLN A 256 -15.14 9.33 -2.28
C GLN A 256 -16.16 10.44 -2.48
N THR A 257 -15.98 11.30 -3.50
CA THR A 257 -16.87 12.44 -3.76
C THR A 257 -18.05 12.11 -4.69
N LYS A 258 -17.89 11.12 -5.58
CA LYS A 258 -18.93 10.72 -6.54
C LYS A 258 -19.78 9.53 -6.10
N VAL A 259 -19.30 8.72 -5.16
CA VAL A 259 -20.02 7.54 -4.67
C VAL A 259 -20.88 7.91 -3.47
N GLU A 260 -22.13 7.45 -3.48
CA GLU A 260 -23.05 7.60 -2.35
C GLU A 260 -22.50 6.93 -1.08
N GLY A 261 -22.69 7.58 0.07
CA GLY A 261 -22.11 7.16 1.35
C GLY A 261 -22.41 5.70 1.72
N ASP A 262 -23.62 5.23 1.44
CA ASP A 262 -24.07 3.86 1.75
C ASP A 262 -23.35 2.79 0.88
N TYR A 263 -22.84 3.18 -0.29
CA TYR A 263 -22.13 2.29 -1.21
C TYR A 263 -20.61 2.46 -1.15
N LEU A 264 -20.08 3.52 -0.51
CA LEU A 264 -18.65 3.84 -0.51
C LEU A 264 -17.78 2.67 -0.04
N GLY A 265 -18.16 2.01 1.06
CA GLY A 265 -17.41 0.85 1.59
C GLY A 265 -17.41 -0.34 0.62
N ARG A 266 -18.55 -0.59 -0.05
CA ARG A 266 -18.71 -1.67 -1.04
C ARG A 266 -17.90 -1.38 -2.31
N VAL A 267 -17.96 -0.15 -2.80
CA VAL A 267 -17.20 0.31 -3.96
C VAL A 267 -15.69 0.24 -3.70
N LEU A 268 -15.21 0.73 -2.55
CA LEU A 268 -13.80 0.63 -2.19
C LEU A 268 -13.34 -0.84 -2.07
N SER A 269 -14.15 -1.72 -1.46
CA SER A 269 -13.85 -3.15 -1.38
C SER A 269 -13.73 -3.80 -2.78
N THR A 270 -14.64 -3.48 -3.68
CA THR A 270 -14.59 -3.97 -5.07
C THR A 270 -13.36 -3.42 -5.81
N ILE A 271 -13.01 -2.15 -5.62
CA ILE A 271 -11.81 -1.54 -6.20
C ILE A 271 -10.54 -2.28 -5.76
N PHE A 272 -10.35 -2.49 -4.45
CA PHE A 272 -9.18 -3.20 -3.94
C PHE A 272 -9.11 -4.64 -4.43
N THR A 273 -10.25 -5.31 -4.51
CA THR A 273 -10.32 -6.70 -5.01
C THR A 273 -9.90 -6.78 -6.47
N LEU A 274 -10.45 -5.92 -7.32
CA LEU A 274 -10.12 -5.88 -8.75
C LEU A 274 -8.67 -5.45 -9.01
N ALA A 275 -8.15 -4.51 -8.22
CA ALA A 275 -6.76 -4.06 -8.31
C ALA A 275 -5.77 -5.20 -8.04
N ILE A 276 -6.06 -6.05 -7.03
CA ILE A 276 -5.17 -7.14 -6.63
C ILE A 276 -5.38 -8.39 -7.50
N LEU A 277 -6.56 -8.58 -8.10
CA LEU A 277 -6.94 -9.77 -8.87
C LEU A 277 -5.92 -10.12 -9.97
N PHE A 278 -5.35 -9.10 -10.63
CA PHE A 278 -4.42 -9.28 -11.75
C PHE A 278 -2.96 -9.43 -11.33
N MET A 279 -2.61 -9.15 -10.07
CA MET A 279 -1.22 -9.19 -9.60
C MET A 279 -0.63 -10.61 -9.61
N PRO A 280 -1.32 -11.69 -9.18
CA PRO A 280 -0.78 -13.05 -9.24
C PRO A 280 -0.49 -13.50 -10.68
N VAL A 281 -1.35 -13.10 -11.62
CA VAL A 281 -1.17 -13.40 -13.05
C VAL A 281 0.09 -12.72 -13.59
N ALA A 282 0.27 -11.43 -13.29
CA ALA A 282 1.47 -10.69 -13.66
C ALA A 282 2.74 -11.33 -13.08
N LYS A 283 2.74 -11.61 -11.77
CA LYS A 283 3.90 -12.21 -11.08
C LYS A 283 4.18 -13.63 -11.60
N GLY A 284 3.16 -14.42 -11.89
CA GLY A 284 3.29 -15.73 -12.53
C GLY A 284 3.93 -15.65 -13.92
N LEU A 285 3.47 -14.74 -14.78
CA LEU A 285 4.07 -14.50 -16.10
C LEU A 285 5.55 -14.11 -16.00
N MET A 286 5.90 -13.28 -15.02
CA MET A 286 7.30 -12.90 -14.75
C MET A 286 8.19 -14.09 -14.37
N THR A 287 7.64 -15.15 -13.76
CA THR A 287 8.42 -16.37 -13.46
C THR A 287 8.71 -17.23 -14.68
N TRP A 288 7.85 -17.18 -15.71
CA TRP A 288 8.03 -17.94 -16.96
C TRP A 288 8.89 -17.20 -17.99
N LEU A 289 9.07 -15.89 -17.83
CA LEU A 289 9.94 -15.09 -18.68
C LEU A 289 11.42 -15.48 -18.42
N PRO A 290 12.13 -16.07 -19.39
CA PRO A 290 13.39 -16.77 -19.16
C PRO A 290 14.59 -15.85 -18.85
N SER A 291 14.39 -14.54 -18.73
CA SER A 291 15.47 -13.60 -18.37
C SER A 291 14.89 -12.31 -17.79
N VAL A 292 14.91 -12.19 -16.46
CA VAL A 292 14.75 -10.91 -15.77
C VAL A 292 15.95 -10.02 -16.13
N ARG A 293 15.71 -8.97 -16.91
CA ARG A 293 16.75 -8.03 -17.37
C ARG A 293 16.33 -6.59 -17.12
N VAL A 294 17.27 -5.66 -17.28
CA VAL A 294 16.99 -4.22 -17.12
C VAL A 294 15.97 -3.74 -18.15
N GLU A 295 15.98 -4.31 -19.37
CA GLU A 295 15.03 -4.01 -20.43
C GLU A 295 13.58 -4.42 -20.08
N SER A 296 13.39 -5.28 -19.07
CA SER A 296 12.05 -5.58 -18.57
C SER A 296 11.35 -4.32 -18.04
N PHE A 297 12.08 -3.36 -17.48
CA PHE A 297 11.52 -2.05 -17.10
C PHE A 297 11.03 -1.24 -18.31
N LEU A 298 11.68 -1.34 -19.48
CA LEU A 298 11.21 -0.69 -20.72
C LEU A 298 9.86 -1.24 -21.14
N LEU A 299 9.69 -2.56 -21.13
CA LEU A 299 8.42 -3.20 -21.53
C LEU A 299 7.29 -2.83 -20.57
N ILE A 300 7.56 -2.83 -19.26
CA ILE A 300 6.57 -2.44 -18.25
C ILE A 300 6.19 -0.98 -18.41
N GLY A 301 7.16 -0.07 -18.49
CA GLY A 301 6.91 1.36 -18.67
C GLY A 301 6.18 1.66 -19.98
N ALA A 302 6.57 1.03 -21.09
CA ALA A 302 5.88 1.15 -22.37
C ALA A 302 4.44 0.63 -22.30
N GLY A 303 4.19 -0.47 -21.59
CA GLY A 303 2.85 -1.00 -21.36
C GLY A 303 1.94 -0.01 -20.62
N VAL A 304 2.44 0.60 -19.55
CA VAL A 304 1.71 1.63 -18.79
C VAL A 304 1.44 2.87 -19.66
N ILE A 305 2.45 3.34 -20.41
CA ILE A 305 2.33 4.51 -21.31
C ILE A 305 1.28 4.23 -22.40
N LEU A 306 1.40 3.12 -23.12
CA LEU A 306 0.51 2.74 -24.22
C LEU A 306 -0.93 2.59 -23.73
N PHE A 307 -1.13 1.86 -22.64
CA PHE A 307 -2.47 1.63 -22.10
C PHE A 307 -3.12 2.94 -21.65
N SER A 308 -2.38 3.80 -20.96
CA SER A 308 -2.88 5.10 -20.48
C SER A 308 -3.12 6.09 -21.64
N ALA A 309 -2.31 6.04 -22.70
CA ALA A 309 -2.49 6.84 -23.90
C ALA A 309 -3.73 6.40 -24.70
N ILE A 310 -3.94 5.10 -24.87
CA ILE A 310 -5.15 4.55 -25.51
C ILE A 310 -6.40 4.95 -24.69
N ALA A 311 -6.32 4.82 -23.36
CA ALA A 311 -7.39 5.24 -22.47
C ALA A 311 -7.69 6.74 -22.60
N SER A 312 -6.67 7.59 -22.76
CA SER A 312 -6.83 9.04 -22.95
C SER A 312 -7.56 9.37 -24.25
N VAL A 313 -7.22 8.68 -25.34
CA VAL A 313 -7.91 8.85 -26.63
C VAL A 313 -9.36 8.40 -26.53
N TYR A 314 -9.63 7.30 -25.81
CA TYR A 314 -10.98 6.80 -25.60
C TYR A 314 -11.82 7.76 -24.73
N ALA A 315 -11.26 8.26 -23.62
CA ALA A 315 -11.93 9.22 -22.73
C ALA A 315 -12.36 10.49 -23.49
N LYS A 316 -11.46 11.07 -24.31
CA LYS A 316 -11.77 12.23 -25.15
C LYS A 316 -12.91 11.97 -26.15
N ARG A 317 -13.02 10.74 -26.68
CA ARG A 317 -14.12 10.36 -27.57
C ARG A 317 -15.45 10.18 -26.83
N MET A 318 -15.40 9.79 -25.56
CA MET A 318 -16.59 9.60 -24.73
C MET A 318 -17.20 10.94 -24.32
N ASP A 319 -16.38 11.90 -23.87
CA ASP A 319 -16.83 13.27 -23.54
C ASP A 319 -17.42 13.99 -24.76
N ARG A 320 -16.83 13.79 -25.94
CA ARG A 320 -17.32 14.40 -27.19
C ARG A 320 -18.67 13.85 -27.66
N LYS A 321 -19.05 12.64 -27.24
CA LYS A 321 -20.36 12.04 -27.52
C LYS A 321 -21.45 12.45 -26.52
N LEU A 322 -21.07 12.94 -25.34
CA LEU A 322 -22.00 13.43 -24.31
C LEU A 322 -22.33 14.92 -24.49
N THR A 323 -21.53 15.63 -25.29
CA THR A 323 -21.69 17.07 -25.60
C THR A 323 -22.37 17.34 -26.95
N LEU A 324 -22.72 16.29 -27.71
CA LEU A 324 -23.51 16.31 -28.93
C LEU A 324 -24.88 15.70 -28.67
#